data_AF-A0A520HS55-F1
#
_entry.id   AF-A0A520HS55-F1
#
_cell.length_a   1.000
_cell.length_b   1.000
_cell.length_c   1.000
_cell.angle_alpha   90.00
_cell.angle_beta   90.00
_cell.angle_gamma   90.00
#
_symmetry.space_group_name_H-M   'P 1'
#
loop_
_entity.id
_entity.type
_entity.pdbx_description
1 polymer ?
#
loop_
_entity_poly.entity_id
_entity_poly.type
_entity_poly.pdbx_seq_one_letter_code
_entity_poly.pdbx_strand_id
1 'polypeptide(L)'
;MSNTTAPKQPIFDAGDVGNQAQGFVTASVAWIQAYWLQILIAFGIGAVIVIVLHTARRFGSKLCERPRALNGWGIVVGKAIARTGNFFIVMLAAKLVAGYSAAPGEVATTINFLFTVAAVFQAAVWVREIILGAIEHRTQSEHYSGEALLSAMGLIRLLVTFVVFAVALVVVLDNLGVNVTGLVAGLGVGGIAIGLAAQGIFADLFAALAIIFDR
;
A
#
# COMPACT_ATOMS: atom_id res chain seq x y z
N MET A 1 -28.85 -19.91 34.51
CA MET A 1 -28.20 -18.83 33.73
C MET A 1 -28.92 -18.75 32.39
N SER A 2 -29.87 -17.82 32.26
CA SER A 2 -30.77 -17.75 31.11
C SER A 2 -30.18 -16.80 30.05
N ASN A 3 -29.65 -17.36 28.96
CA ASN A 3 -29.25 -16.60 27.77
C ASN A 3 -30.51 -16.07 27.07
N THR A 4 -30.75 -14.76 27.15
CA THR A 4 -31.75 -14.08 26.33
C THR A 4 -31.07 -13.51 25.10
N THR A 5 -31.12 -14.24 23.99
CA THR A 5 -30.80 -13.70 22.65
C THR A 5 -32.00 -12.88 22.18
N ALA A 6 -32.02 -11.59 22.54
CA ALA A 6 -32.98 -10.64 21.99
C ALA A 6 -32.69 -10.46 20.48
N PRO A 7 -33.70 -10.50 19.60
CA PRO A 7 -33.50 -10.28 18.17
C PRO A 7 -33.02 -8.84 17.94
N LYS A 8 -31.91 -8.69 17.20
CA LYS A 8 -31.36 -7.39 16.79
C LYS A 8 -32.41 -6.70 15.91
N GLN A 9 -32.95 -5.59 16.40
CA GLN A 9 -33.96 -4.82 15.67
C GLN A 9 -33.41 -4.40 14.29
N PRO A 10 -34.20 -4.51 13.22
CA PRO A 10 -33.78 -4.10 11.89
C PRO A 10 -33.47 -2.59 11.88
N ILE A 11 -32.35 -2.22 11.26
CA ILE A 11 -31.84 -0.83 11.19
C ILE A 11 -32.78 0.08 10.39
N PHE A 12 -33.58 -0.52 9.50
CA PHE A 12 -34.54 0.17 8.65
C PHE A 12 -35.93 -0.40 8.88
N ASP A 13 -36.91 0.49 9.03
CA ASP A 13 -38.30 0.09 9.15
C ASP A 13 -38.95 0.19 7.76
N ALA A 14 -39.29 -0.96 7.18
CA ALA A 14 -39.86 -1.05 5.83
C ALA A 14 -41.24 -0.35 5.73
N GLY A 15 -41.91 -0.10 6.85
CA GLY A 15 -43.17 0.64 6.90
C GLY A 15 -43.02 2.16 6.87
N ASP A 16 -41.82 2.71 7.14
CA ASP A 16 -41.61 4.13 7.40
C ASP A 16 -40.42 4.75 6.64
N VAL A 17 -40.09 4.14 5.50
CA VAL A 17 -38.93 4.48 4.66
C VAL A 17 -38.96 5.95 4.20
N GLY A 18 -40.14 6.53 4.00
CA GLY A 18 -40.31 7.92 3.58
C GLY A 18 -39.86 8.92 4.65
N ASN A 19 -40.26 8.70 5.91
CA ASN A 19 -39.88 9.57 7.03
C ASN A 19 -38.41 9.36 7.41
N GLN A 20 -37.90 8.13 7.32
CA GLN A 20 -36.47 7.84 7.53
C GLN A 20 -35.59 8.51 6.45
N ALA A 21 -36.01 8.46 5.18
CA ALA A 21 -35.32 9.15 4.10
C ALA A 21 -35.34 10.68 4.28
N GLN A 22 -36.50 11.25 4.65
CA GLN A 22 -36.59 12.68 4.94
C GLN A 22 -35.74 13.08 6.16
N GLY A 23 -35.72 12.28 7.23
CA GLY A 23 -34.87 12.50 8.39
C GLY A 23 -33.39 12.50 8.05
N PHE A 24 -32.95 11.54 7.23
CA PHE A 24 -31.57 11.49 6.71
C PHE A 24 -31.23 12.72 5.86
N VAL A 25 -32.13 13.13 4.95
CA VAL A 25 -31.92 14.30 4.10
C VAL A 25 -31.85 15.57 4.94
N THR A 26 -32.76 15.73 5.91
CA THR A 26 -32.82 16.93 6.76
C THR A 26 -31.60 17.02 7.68
N ALA A 27 -31.18 15.89 8.28
CA ALA A 27 -29.96 15.82 9.07
C ALA A 27 -28.70 16.10 8.24
N SER A 28 -28.64 15.58 7.01
CA SER A 28 -27.53 15.82 6.08
C SER A 28 -27.45 17.29 5.67
N VAL A 29 -28.60 17.91 5.35
CA VAL A 29 -28.67 19.33 4.98
C VAL A 29 -28.31 20.24 6.16
N ALA A 30 -28.80 19.94 7.37
CA ALA A 30 -28.48 20.69 8.58
C ALA A 30 -26.98 20.61 8.93
N TRP A 31 -26.38 19.42 8.77
CA TRP A 31 -24.94 19.23 8.96
C TRP A 31 -24.12 20.01 7.93
N ILE A 32 -24.48 19.97 6.64
CA ILE A 32 -23.80 20.73 5.59
C ILE A 32 -23.87 22.24 5.87
N GLN A 33 -25.05 22.75 6.28
CA GLN A 33 -25.22 24.16 6.61
C GLN A 33 -24.44 24.58 7.87
N ALA A 34 -24.31 23.70 8.87
CA ALA A 34 -23.56 24.00 10.09
C ALA A 34 -22.03 23.98 9.86
N TYR A 35 -21.54 23.16 8.93
CA TYR A 35 -20.11 22.90 8.75
C TYR A 35 -19.55 23.30 7.38
N TRP A 36 -20.28 24.09 6.58
CA TRP A 36 -19.90 24.50 5.23
C TRP A 36 -18.49 25.15 5.14
N LEU A 37 -18.13 25.97 6.12
CA LEU A 37 -16.83 26.65 6.18
C LEU A 37 -15.68 25.65 6.42
N GLN A 38 -15.92 24.65 7.27
CA GLN A 38 -14.94 23.60 7.57
C GLN A 38 -14.76 22.68 6.35
N ILE A 39 -15.84 22.39 5.62
CA ILE A 39 -15.80 21.63 4.37
C ILE A 39 -14.97 22.40 3.32
N LEU A 40 -15.14 23.73 3.20
CA LEU A 40 -14.36 24.55 2.28
C LEU A 40 -12.87 24.61 2.64
N ILE A 41 -12.54 24.74 3.93
CA ILE A 41 -11.14 24.73 4.40
C ILE A 41 -10.52 23.36 4.17
N ALA A 42 -11.25 22.28 4.46
CA ALA A 42 -10.79 20.92 4.22
C ALA A 42 -10.55 20.68 2.71
N PHE A 43 -11.47 21.11 1.85
CA PHE A 43 -11.28 21.05 0.40
C PHE A 43 -10.09 21.88 -0.08
N GLY A 44 -9.88 23.07 0.49
CA GLY A 44 -8.73 23.92 0.22
C GLY A 44 -7.40 23.26 0.61
N ILE A 45 -7.32 22.66 1.81
CA ILE A 45 -6.14 21.92 2.28
C ILE A 45 -5.91 20.67 1.41
N GLY A 46 -6.98 19.93 1.07
CA GLY A 46 -6.92 18.80 0.15
C GLY A 46 -6.37 19.19 -1.23
N ALA A 47 -6.85 20.30 -1.80
CA ALA A 47 -6.36 20.84 -3.06
C ALA A 47 -4.89 21.25 -2.99
N VAL A 48 -4.46 21.92 -1.92
CA VAL A 48 -3.05 22.30 -1.70
C VAL A 48 -2.17 21.06 -1.60
N ILE A 49 -2.59 20.02 -0.88
CA ILE A 49 -1.81 18.78 -0.73
C ILE A 49 -1.74 18.01 -2.04
N VAL A 50 -2.83 17.94 -2.81
CA VAL A 50 -2.83 17.36 -4.17
C VAL A 50 -1.88 18.14 -5.08
N ILE A 51 -1.91 19.46 -5.04
CA ILE A 51 -1.03 20.33 -5.83
C ILE A 51 0.43 20.14 -5.41
N VAL A 52 0.73 20.08 -4.12
CA VAL A 52 2.08 19.85 -3.58
C VAL A 52 2.58 18.47 -3.98
N LEU A 53 1.76 17.42 -3.87
CA LEU A 53 2.14 16.06 -4.26
C LEU A 53 2.31 15.91 -5.78
N HIS A 54 1.44 16.56 -6.58
CA HIS A 54 1.56 16.55 -8.04
C HIS A 54 2.77 17.35 -8.52
N THR A 55 3.09 18.45 -7.82
CA THR A 55 4.29 19.26 -8.07
C THR A 55 5.55 18.50 -7.65
N ALA A 56 5.55 17.85 -6.49
CA ALA A 56 6.64 16.98 -6.03
C ALA A 56 6.88 15.81 -7.00
N ARG A 57 5.82 15.26 -7.61
CA ARG A 57 5.94 14.24 -8.66
C ARG A 57 6.53 14.79 -9.97
N ARG A 58 6.12 15.99 -10.39
CA ARG A 58 6.70 16.70 -11.55
C ARG A 58 8.17 17.07 -11.31
N PHE A 59 8.55 17.39 -10.08
CA PHE A 59 9.94 17.65 -9.72
C PHE A 59 10.75 16.35 -9.61
N GLY A 60 10.21 15.28 -9.01
CA GLY A 60 10.89 13.99 -8.89
C GLY A 60 11.30 13.37 -10.24
N SER A 61 10.43 13.47 -11.25
CA SER A 61 10.77 13.06 -12.63
C SER A 61 11.86 13.92 -13.25
N LYS A 62 11.84 15.24 -13.04
CA LYS A 62 12.88 16.16 -13.50
C LYS A 62 14.22 16.01 -12.78
N LEU A 63 14.23 15.58 -11.51
CA LEU A 63 15.47 15.26 -10.80
C LEU A 63 16.09 13.93 -11.26
N CYS A 64 15.29 12.97 -11.73
CA CYS A 64 15.80 11.75 -12.36
C CYS A 64 16.53 12.01 -13.71
N GLU A 65 16.27 13.13 -14.39
CA GLU A 65 16.98 13.52 -15.62
C GLU A 65 18.31 14.23 -15.37
N ARG A 66 18.67 14.53 -14.11
CA ARG A 66 19.98 15.13 -13.75
C ARG A 66 20.86 14.13 -12.99
N PRO A 67 21.51 13.18 -13.69
CA PRO A 67 22.29 12.08 -13.08
C PRO A 67 23.53 12.52 -12.27
N ARG A 68 23.83 13.81 -12.15
CA ARG A 68 25.07 14.32 -11.53
C ARG A 68 24.92 14.93 -10.13
N ALA A 69 23.70 15.14 -9.62
CA ALA A 69 23.48 15.92 -8.39
C ALA A 69 22.94 15.13 -7.18
N LEU A 70 22.53 13.88 -7.36
CA LEU A 70 21.98 13.06 -6.29
C LEU A 70 22.78 11.76 -6.15
N ASN A 71 23.33 11.52 -4.95
CA ASN A 71 23.86 10.22 -4.54
C ASN A 71 22.79 9.14 -4.79
N GLY A 72 23.19 7.89 -5.14
CA GLY A 72 22.29 6.83 -5.65
C GLY A 72 20.96 6.61 -4.91
N TRP A 73 20.89 6.94 -3.61
CA TRP A 73 19.65 6.99 -2.83
C TRP A 73 18.58 7.97 -3.36
N GLY A 74 18.97 9.12 -3.90
CA GLY A 74 18.04 10.12 -4.45
C GLY A 74 17.37 9.66 -5.75
N ILE A 75 18.02 8.81 -6.54
CA ILE A 75 17.42 8.20 -7.74
C ILE A 75 16.38 7.16 -7.35
N VAL A 76 16.65 6.36 -6.31
CA VAL A 76 15.74 5.34 -5.78
C VAL A 76 14.49 5.99 -5.18
N VAL A 77 14.67 7.04 -4.36
CA VAL A 77 13.57 7.82 -3.78
C VAL A 77 12.79 8.56 -4.88
N GLY A 78 13.47 9.11 -5.89
CA GLY A 78 12.84 9.76 -7.05
C GLY A 78 11.98 8.81 -7.89
N LYS A 79 12.46 7.59 -8.17
CA LYS A 79 11.69 6.54 -8.86
C LYS A 79 10.47 6.10 -8.04
N ALA A 80 10.62 5.93 -6.71
CA ALA A 80 9.51 5.58 -5.82
C ALA A 80 8.42 6.68 -5.82
N ILE A 81 8.82 7.95 -5.71
CA ILE A 81 7.91 9.09 -5.76
C ILE A 81 7.22 9.21 -7.12
N ALA A 82 7.96 9.07 -8.23
CA ALA A 82 7.41 9.18 -9.59
C ALA A 82 6.35 8.10 -9.90
N ARG A 83 6.50 6.92 -9.30
CA ARG A 83 5.59 5.77 -9.45
C ARG A 83 4.42 5.78 -8.46
N THR A 84 4.30 6.81 -7.63
CA THR A 84 3.10 7.03 -6.81
C THR A 84 1.90 7.28 -7.71
N GLY A 85 0.92 6.38 -7.68
CA GLY A 85 -0.25 6.42 -8.56
C GLY A 85 -1.16 7.59 -8.21
N ASN A 86 -1.81 8.18 -9.22
CA ASN A 86 -2.80 9.26 -9.01
C ASN A 86 -3.90 8.83 -8.02
N PHE A 87 -4.25 7.54 -8.00
CA PHE A 87 -5.28 6.97 -7.13
C PHE A 87 -4.92 7.10 -5.62
N PHE A 88 -3.66 6.86 -5.25
CA PHE A 88 -3.21 7.02 -3.86
C PHE A 88 -3.25 8.49 -3.41
N ILE A 89 -2.85 9.41 -4.29
CA ILE A 89 -2.87 10.86 -4.00
C ILE A 89 -4.30 11.34 -3.75
N VAL A 90 -5.25 10.90 -4.58
CA VAL A 90 -6.67 11.20 -4.40
C VAL A 90 -7.22 10.59 -3.11
N MET A 91 -6.85 9.34 -2.78
CA MET A 91 -7.29 8.68 -1.54
C MET A 91 -6.70 9.35 -0.28
N LEU A 92 -5.44 9.76 -0.32
CA LEU A 92 -4.76 10.48 0.76
C LEU A 92 -5.39 11.85 0.98
N ALA A 93 -5.69 12.57 -0.09
CA ALA A 93 -6.43 13.83 -0.01
C ALA A 93 -7.82 13.62 0.60
N ALA A 94 -8.56 12.59 0.15
CA ALA A 94 -9.87 12.25 0.70
C ALA A 94 -9.81 11.91 2.20
N LYS A 95 -8.82 11.14 2.65
CA LYS A 95 -8.64 10.82 4.08
C LYS A 95 -8.30 12.05 4.92
N LEU A 96 -7.43 12.92 4.44
CA LEU A 96 -7.07 14.14 5.16
C LEU A 96 -8.27 15.10 5.30
N VAL A 97 -9.08 15.23 4.24
CA VAL A 97 -10.33 16.00 4.24
C VAL A 97 -11.35 15.42 5.23
N ALA A 98 -11.53 14.09 5.21
CA ALA A 98 -12.46 13.39 6.09
C ALA A 98 -12.05 13.45 7.57
N GLY A 99 -10.74 13.35 7.86
CA GLY A 99 -10.21 13.48 9.21
C GLY A 99 -10.37 14.90 9.79
N TYR A 100 -10.41 15.93 8.94
CA TYR A 100 -10.55 17.32 9.36
C TYR A 100 -12.02 17.77 9.52
N SER A 101 -12.96 17.10 8.84
CA SER A 101 -14.37 17.56 8.75
C SER A 101 -15.31 16.95 9.80
N ALA A 102 -14.81 16.28 10.84
CA ALA A 102 -15.64 15.56 11.83
C ALA A 102 -16.76 14.72 11.16
N ALA A 103 -16.40 13.98 10.11
CA ALA A 103 -17.35 13.22 9.30
C ALA A 103 -18.09 12.16 10.13
N PRO A 104 -19.38 11.89 9.87
CA PRO A 104 -20.14 10.83 10.52
C PRO A 104 -19.39 9.49 10.50
N GLY A 105 -19.44 8.72 11.60
CA GLY A 105 -18.57 7.55 11.82
C GLY A 105 -18.57 6.50 10.70
N GLU A 106 -19.71 6.32 10.02
CA GLU A 106 -19.88 5.44 8.85
C GLU A 106 -18.98 5.84 7.67
N VAL A 107 -18.95 7.15 7.36
CA VAL A 107 -18.15 7.72 6.27
C VAL A 107 -16.66 7.70 6.62
N ALA A 108 -16.33 8.05 7.87
CA ALA A 108 -14.96 8.01 8.37
C ALA A 108 -14.37 6.58 8.32
N THR A 109 -15.17 5.56 8.65
CA THR A 109 -14.74 4.15 8.60
C THR A 109 -14.48 3.69 7.17
N THR A 110 -15.36 4.04 6.23
CA THR A 110 -15.20 3.70 4.80
C THR A 110 -13.97 4.37 4.20
N ILE A 111 -13.73 5.64 4.53
CA ILE A 111 -12.57 6.38 4.03
C ILE A 111 -11.27 5.84 4.63
N ASN A 112 -11.25 5.50 5.92
CA ASN A 112 -10.10 4.84 6.53
C ASN A 112 -9.81 3.48 5.91
N PHE A 113 -10.83 2.67 5.64
CA PHE A 113 -10.70 1.39 4.95
C PHE A 113 -10.04 1.56 3.58
N LEU A 114 -10.64 2.39 2.71
CA LEU A 114 -10.16 2.59 1.35
C LEU A 114 -8.76 3.23 1.32
N PHE A 115 -8.47 4.13 2.27
CA PHE A 115 -7.13 4.67 2.44
C PHE A 115 -6.12 3.62 2.87
N THR A 116 -6.42 2.79 3.86
CA THR A 116 -5.48 1.78 4.34
C THR A 116 -5.14 0.80 3.22
N VAL A 117 -6.14 0.36 2.46
CA VAL A 117 -5.94 -0.45 1.24
C VAL A 117 -5.00 0.28 0.28
N ALA A 118 -5.33 1.51 -0.11
CA ALA A 118 -4.51 2.28 -1.05
C ALA A 118 -3.08 2.51 -0.54
N ALA A 119 -2.91 2.80 0.76
CA ALA A 119 -1.63 3.05 1.40
C ALA A 119 -0.74 1.82 1.44
N VAL A 120 -1.31 0.67 1.78
CA VAL A 120 -0.57 -0.59 1.83
C VAL A 120 -0.11 -1.00 0.43
N PHE A 121 -0.98 -0.93 -0.58
CA PHE A 121 -0.58 -1.20 -1.96
C PHE A 121 0.45 -0.19 -2.49
N GLN A 122 0.33 1.09 -2.13
CA GLN A 122 1.30 2.10 -2.52
C GLN A 122 2.67 1.86 -1.88
N ALA A 123 2.69 1.52 -0.58
CA ALA A 123 3.91 1.15 0.12
C ALA A 123 4.55 -0.10 -0.50
N ALA A 124 3.76 -1.09 -0.90
CA ALA A 124 4.22 -2.28 -1.60
C ALA A 124 4.92 -1.93 -2.92
N VAL A 125 4.34 -1.02 -3.72
CA VAL A 125 4.97 -0.53 -4.96
C VAL A 125 6.30 0.18 -4.68
N TRP A 126 6.36 1.01 -3.63
CA TRP A 126 7.62 1.67 -3.24
C TRP A 126 8.69 0.68 -2.82
N VAL A 127 8.36 -0.25 -1.91
CA VAL A 127 9.30 -1.29 -1.45
C VAL A 127 9.83 -2.10 -2.62
N ARG A 128 8.94 -2.54 -3.52
CA ARG A 128 9.33 -3.26 -4.74
C ARG A 128 10.31 -2.47 -5.59
N GLU A 129 10.05 -1.18 -5.83
CA GLU A 129 10.93 -0.36 -6.66
C GLU A 129 12.27 -0.08 -5.98
N ILE A 130 12.29 0.09 -4.65
CA ILE A 130 13.52 0.24 -3.86
C ILE A 130 14.38 -1.02 -3.98
N ILE A 131 13.79 -2.20 -3.78
CA ILE A 131 14.51 -3.48 -3.89
C ILE A 131 15.08 -3.64 -5.29
N LEU A 132 14.25 -3.47 -6.34
CA LEU A 132 14.70 -3.64 -7.72
C LEU A 132 15.74 -2.59 -8.13
N GLY A 133 15.57 -1.34 -7.70
CA GLY A 133 16.54 -0.27 -7.95
C GLY A 133 17.88 -0.50 -7.24
N ALA A 134 17.86 -1.03 -6.01
CA ALA A 134 19.07 -1.38 -5.29
C ALA A 134 19.83 -2.54 -5.96
N ILE A 135 19.12 -3.54 -6.46
CA ILE A 135 19.71 -4.67 -7.20
C ILE A 135 20.28 -4.18 -8.53
N GLU A 136 19.50 -3.45 -9.32
CA GLU A 136 19.92 -2.93 -10.63
C GLU A 136 21.15 -2.01 -10.51
N HIS A 137 21.21 -1.17 -9.47
CA HIS A 137 22.36 -0.29 -9.24
C HIS A 137 23.65 -1.06 -8.92
N ARG A 138 23.54 -2.19 -8.20
CA ARG A 138 24.68 -3.07 -7.89
C ARG A 138 25.14 -3.85 -9.13
N THR A 139 24.21 -4.25 -9.99
CA THR A 139 24.53 -5.04 -11.20
C THR A 139 25.08 -4.16 -12.33
N GLN A 140 24.67 -2.88 -12.43
CA GLN A 140 25.19 -1.97 -13.47
C GLN A 140 26.65 -1.53 -13.26
N SER A 141 27.20 -1.63 -12.04
CA SER A 141 28.62 -1.33 -11.78
C SER A 141 29.58 -2.41 -12.27
N GLU A 142 29.09 -3.61 -12.55
CA GLU A 142 29.87 -4.66 -13.21
C GLU A 142 29.52 -4.67 -14.71
N HIS A 143 30.50 -4.45 -15.58
CA HIS A 143 30.37 -4.53 -17.05
C HIS A 143 30.16 -5.97 -17.53
N TYR A 144 29.13 -6.65 -17.01
CA TYR A 144 28.67 -7.94 -17.49
C TYR A 144 27.33 -7.72 -18.20
N SER A 145 27.38 -7.49 -19.49
CA SER A 145 26.21 -7.43 -20.37
C SER A 145 26.03 -8.80 -21.04
N GLY A 146 25.50 -9.76 -20.29
CA GLY A 146 25.18 -11.11 -20.77
C GLY A 146 23.69 -11.42 -20.68
N GLU A 147 23.16 -12.19 -21.63
CA GLU A 147 21.77 -12.69 -21.65
C GLU A 147 21.36 -13.39 -20.35
N ALA A 148 22.30 -14.05 -19.67
CA ALA A 148 22.09 -14.68 -18.38
C ALA A 148 21.64 -13.68 -17.29
N LEU A 149 22.19 -12.46 -17.28
CA LEU A 149 21.81 -11.43 -16.30
C LEU A 149 20.44 -10.84 -16.59
N LEU A 150 20.06 -10.71 -17.86
CA LEU A 150 18.71 -10.26 -18.23
C LEU A 150 17.65 -11.28 -17.78
N SER A 151 17.92 -12.58 -17.97
CA SER A 151 17.06 -13.67 -17.49
C SER A 151 16.95 -13.68 -15.97
N ALA A 152 18.08 -13.55 -15.27
CA ALA A 152 18.12 -13.49 -13.81
C ALA A 152 17.35 -12.28 -13.26
N MET A 153 17.53 -11.09 -13.87
CA MET A 153 16.79 -9.88 -13.48
C MET A 153 15.28 -10.01 -13.71
N GLY A 154 14.86 -10.72 -14.77
CA GLY A 154 13.46 -11.06 -15.00
C GLY A 154 12.87 -11.91 -13.89
N LEU A 155 13.58 -12.97 -13.49
CA LEU A 155 13.16 -13.86 -12.40
C LEU A 155 13.13 -13.14 -11.05
N ILE A 156 14.17 -12.35 -10.72
CA ILE A 156 14.24 -11.54 -9.49
C ILE A 156 13.05 -10.58 -9.44
N ARG A 157 12.74 -9.91 -10.54
CA ARG A 157 11.59 -9.00 -10.62
C ARG A 157 10.29 -9.74 -10.32
N LEU A 158 10.10 -10.94 -10.86
CA LEU A 158 8.92 -11.75 -10.60
C LEU A 158 8.81 -12.12 -9.12
N LEU A 159 9.88 -12.67 -8.53
CA LEU A 159 9.89 -13.11 -7.13
C LEU A 159 9.69 -11.95 -6.15
N VAL A 160 10.41 -10.84 -6.33
CA VAL A 160 10.25 -9.64 -5.48
C VAL A 160 8.83 -9.10 -5.58
N THR A 161 8.27 -9.05 -6.79
CA THR A 161 6.88 -8.59 -6.98
C THR A 161 5.92 -9.50 -6.23
N PHE A 162 6.04 -10.81 -6.39
CA PHE A 162 5.17 -11.79 -5.74
C PHE A 162 5.21 -11.68 -4.22
N VAL A 163 6.41 -11.69 -3.63
CA VAL A 163 6.59 -11.65 -2.17
C VAL A 163 6.05 -10.33 -1.58
N VAL A 164 6.41 -9.20 -2.19
CA VAL A 164 5.99 -7.88 -1.67
C VAL A 164 4.47 -7.72 -1.72
N PHE A 165 3.82 -8.16 -2.80
CA PHE A 165 2.36 -8.11 -2.90
C PHE A 165 1.65 -9.13 -2.02
N ALA A 166 2.23 -10.31 -1.78
CA ALA A 166 1.69 -11.28 -0.83
C ALA A 166 1.67 -10.70 0.59
N VAL A 167 2.76 -10.05 1.02
CA VAL A 167 2.83 -9.37 2.33
C VAL A 167 1.83 -8.21 2.39
N ALA A 168 1.73 -7.40 1.33
CA ALA A 168 0.78 -6.30 1.26
C ALA A 168 -0.67 -6.79 1.41
N LEU A 169 -1.02 -7.92 0.76
CA LEU A 169 -2.34 -8.52 0.88
C LEU A 169 -2.64 -8.95 2.32
N VAL A 170 -1.69 -9.59 2.99
CA VAL A 170 -1.82 -9.98 4.41
C VAL A 170 -2.06 -8.74 5.27
N VAL A 171 -1.27 -7.69 5.10
CA VAL A 171 -1.42 -6.43 5.88
C VAL A 171 -2.79 -5.80 5.64
N VAL A 172 -3.27 -5.78 4.39
CA VAL A 172 -4.63 -5.29 4.09
C VAL A 172 -5.66 -6.10 4.87
N LEU A 173 -5.64 -7.44 4.73
CA LEU A 173 -6.61 -8.33 5.36
C LEU A 173 -6.63 -8.19 6.89
N ASP A 174 -5.46 -8.05 7.51
CA ASP A 174 -5.32 -7.80 8.96
C ASP A 174 -6.01 -6.49 9.37
N ASN A 175 -5.81 -5.42 8.58
CA ASN A 175 -6.48 -4.14 8.79
C ASN A 175 -7.99 -4.20 8.51
N LEU A 176 -8.50 -5.22 7.80
CA LEU A 176 -9.93 -5.44 7.60
C LEU A 176 -10.56 -6.26 8.73
N GLY A 177 -9.78 -6.65 9.75
CA GLY A 177 -10.25 -7.49 10.85
C GLY A 177 -10.34 -8.98 10.48
N VAL A 178 -9.78 -9.39 9.33
CA VAL A 178 -9.64 -10.81 8.98
C VAL A 178 -8.50 -11.39 9.81
N ASN A 179 -8.72 -12.53 10.45
CA ASN A 179 -7.65 -13.22 11.17
C ASN A 179 -6.62 -13.78 10.18
N VAL A 180 -5.48 -13.09 10.07
CA VAL A 180 -4.39 -13.47 9.15
C VAL A 180 -3.47 -14.56 9.68
N THR A 181 -3.64 -15.01 10.93
CA THR A 181 -2.78 -16.04 11.53
C THR A 181 -2.73 -17.30 10.68
N GLY A 182 -3.87 -17.73 10.13
CA GLY A 182 -3.94 -18.88 9.22
C GLY A 182 -3.25 -18.64 7.88
N LEU A 183 -3.39 -17.44 7.30
CA LEU A 183 -2.70 -17.08 6.05
C LEU A 183 -1.18 -17.03 6.23
N VAL A 184 -0.72 -16.39 7.30
CA VAL A 184 0.70 -16.28 7.63
C VAL A 184 1.28 -17.65 7.94
N ALA A 185 0.56 -18.50 8.68
CA ALA A 185 0.96 -19.88 8.93
C ALA A 185 1.05 -20.67 7.61
N GLY A 186 0.08 -20.52 6.70
CA GLY A 186 0.10 -21.15 5.38
C GLY A 186 1.28 -20.70 4.51
N LEU A 187 1.58 -19.39 4.47
CA LEU A 187 2.76 -18.86 3.80
C LEU A 187 4.06 -19.38 4.44
N GLY A 188 4.10 -19.53 5.76
CA GLY A 188 5.23 -20.13 6.49
C GLY A 188 5.46 -21.58 6.10
N VAL A 189 4.42 -22.42 6.14
CA VAL A 189 4.50 -23.83 5.74
C VAL A 189 4.82 -23.96 4.25
N GLY A 190 4.24 -23.12 3.40
CA GLY A 190 4.57 -23.05 1.97
C GLY A 190 6.03 -22.70 1.72
N GLY A 191 6.58 -21.75 2.49
CA GLY A 191 7.99 -21.40 2.45
C GLY A 191 8.91 -22.57 2.83
N ILE A 192 8.53 -23.36 3.85
CA ILE A 192 9.26 -24.58 4.23
C ILE A 192 9.23 -25.60 3.08
N ALA A 193 8.08 -25.82 2.45
CA ALA A 193 7.96 -26.75 1.32
C ALA A 193 8.86 -26.34 0.14
N ILE A 194 8.89 -25.05 -0.20
CA ILE A 194 9.80 -24.51 -1.23
C ILE A 194 11.26 -24.68 -0.81
N GLY A 195 11.59 -24.41 0.46
CA GLY A 195 12.94 -24.57 1.00
C GLY A 195 13.43 -26.01 0.94
N LEU A 196 12.57 -26.99 1.26
CA LEU A 196 12.87 -28.41 1.13
C LEU A 196 13.06 -28.80 -0.35
N ALA A 197 12.23 -28.27 -1.25
CA ALA A 197 12.40 -28.50 -2.69
C ALA A 197 13.73 -27.92 -3.22
N ALA A 198 14.21 -26.82 -2.63
CA ALA A 198 15.48 -26.17 -2.98
C ALA A 198 16.69 -26.69 -2.18
N GLN A 199 16.52 -27.70 -1.32
CA GLN A 199 17.56 -28.17 -0.38
C GLN A 199 18.87 -28.54 -1.07
N GLY A 200 18.82 -29.18 -2.25
CA GLY A 200 20.02 -29.56 -3.00
C GLY A 200 20.88 -28.35 -3.40
N ILE A 201 20.23 -27.27 -3.86
CA ILE A 201 20.92 -26.03 -4.27
C ILE A 201 21.63 -25.39 -3.06
N PHE A 202 20.98 -25.38 -1.90
CA PHE A 202 21.60 -24.84 -0.68
C PHE A 202 22.78 -25.69 -0.20
N ALA A 203 22.68 -27.02 -0.29
CA ALA A 203 23.78 -27.90 0.08
C ALA A 203 25.04 -27.63 -0.78
N ASP A 204 24.86 -27.49 -2.09
CA ASP A 204 25.95 -27.19 -3.02
C ASP A 204 26.57 -25.81 -2.74
N LEU A 205 25.75 -24.81 -2.44
CA LEU A 205 26.22 -23.46 -2.09
C LEU A 205 27.06 -23.46 -0.79
N PHE A 206 26.61 -24.17 0.24
CA PHE A 206 27.35 -24.24 1.50
C PHE A 206 28.66 -25.03 1.34
N ALA A 207 28.68 -26.09 0.53
CA ALA A 207 29.91 -26.80 0.21
C ALA A 207 30.92 -25.88 -0.49
N ALA A 208 30.48 -25.09 -1.48
CA ALA A 208 31.34 -24.13 -2.16
C ALA A 208 31.89 -23.04 -1.23
N LEU A 209 31.04 -22.48 -0.35
CA LEU A 209 31.47 -21.48 0.64
C LEU A 209 32.46 -22.07 1.65
N ALA A 210 32.24 -23.31 2.12
CA ALA A 210 33.16 -23.99 3.03
C ALA A 210 34.55 -24.14 2.40
N ILE A 211 34.64 -24.53 1.11
CA ILE A 211 35.91 -24.63 0.38
C ILE A 211 36.63 -23.28 0.28
N ILE A 212 35.89 -22.17 0.10
CA ILE A 212 36.48 -20.83 0.00
C ILE A 212 37.02 -20.36 1.35
N PHE A 213 36.34 -20.66 2.46
CA PHE A 213 36.76 -20.26 3.80
C PHE A 213 37.81 -21.18 4.44
N ASP A 214 37.92 -22.42 3.97
CA ASP A 214 38.91 -23.40 4.44
C ASP A 214 40.32 -23.18 3.83
N ARG A 215 40.45 -22.27 2.85
CA ARG A 215 41.73 -21.83 2.29
C ARG A 215 42.20 -20.50 2.88
#